data_AF-A0A5K1AJ52-F1
#
_entry.id   AF-A0A5K1AJ52-F1
#
_cell.length_a   1.000
_cell.length_b   1.000
_cell.length_c   1.000
_cell.angle_alpha   90.00
_cell.angle_beta   90.00
_cell.angle_gamma   90.00
#
_symmetry.space_group_name_H-M   'P 1'
#
loop_
_entity.id
_entity.type
_entity.pdbx_description
1 polymer ?
#
loop_
_entity_poly.entity_id
_entity_poly.type
_entity_poly.pdbx_seq_one_letter_code
_entity_poly.pdbx_strand_id
1 'polypeptide(L)' 'VKVLRSMRPLQLDDVVIGQYKSHSKGGITHPGYLDDKTVPKGSLTPTFAAAALFIDNARWDGVPFLMKAGKALHSK' A
#
# COMPACT_ATOMS: atom_id res chain seq x y z
N VAL A 1 9.49 -22.81 -6.71
CA VAL A 1 8.75 -22.21 -5.56
C VAL A 1 7.26 -22.45 -5.73
N LYS A 2 6.62 -23.29 -4.89
CA LYS A 2 5.22 -23.76 -5.08
C LYS A 2 4.17 -22.76 -4.60
N VAL A 3 4.42 -22.07 -3.48
CA VAL A 3 3.48 -21.11 -2.88
C VAL A 3 3.22 -19.91 -3.79
N LEU A 4 4.27 -19.23 -4.25
CA LEU A 4 4.13 -18.06 -5.12
C LEU A 4 3.42 -18.37 -6.45
N ARG A 5 3.59 -19.60 -6.98
CA ARG A 5 2.88 -20.06 -8.19
C ARG A 5 1.39 -20.33 -7.95
N SER A 6 1.00 -20.49 -6.69
CA SER A 6 -0.40 -20.71 -6.30
C SER A 6 -1.08 -19.42 -5.84
N MET A 7 -0.40 -18.28 -5.87
CA MET A 7 -1.01 -17.00 -5.54
C MET A 7 -1.91 -16.55 -6.69
N ARG A 8 -3.14 -16.15 -6.38
CA ARG A 8 -4.01 -15.51 -7.36
C ARG A 8 -3.39 -14.19 -7.81
N PRO A 9 -3.50 -13.84 -9.10
CA PRO A 9 -3.18 -12.50 -9.56
C PRO A 9 -4.06 -11.47 -8.83
N LEU A 10 -3.42 -10.43 -8.32
CA LEU A 10 -4.07 -9.32 -7.63
C LEU A 10 -5.09 -8.63 -8.56
N GLN A 11 -6.32 -8.43 -8.10
CA GLN A 11 -7.30 -7.58 -8.79
C GLN A 11 -7.35 -6.21 -8.14
N LEU A 12 -7.76 -5.18 -8.89
CA LEU A 12 -7.85 -3.81 -8.35
C LEU A 12 -8.87 -3.71 -7.21
N ASP A 13 -9.94 -4.52 -7.25
CA ASP A 13 -10.97 -4.56 -6.21
C ASP A 13 -10.45 -5.10 -4.87
N ASP A 14 -9.34 -5.85 -4.88
CA ASP A 14 -8.70 -6.40 -3.70
C ASP A 14 -7.65 -5.45 -3.09
N VAL A 15 -7.50 -4.23 -3.65
CA VAL A 15 -6.40 -3.32 -3.34
C VAL A 15 -6.90 -1.92 -3.02
N VAL A 16 -6.37 -1.37 -1.94
CA VAL A 16 -6.49 0.05 -1.61
C VAL A 16 -5.11 0.68 -1.70
N ILE A 17 -4.98 1.69 -2.55
CA ILE A 17 -3.78 2.51 -2.67
C ILE A 17 -4.01 3.90 -2.07
N GLY A 18 -2.94 4.52 -1.60
CA GLY A 18 -2.97 5.87 -1.06
C GLY A 18 -1.67 6.62 -1.32
N GLN A 19 -1.77 7.94 -1.29
CA GLN A 19 -0.63 8.85 -1.36
C GLN A 19 -0.71 9.84 -0.19
N TYR A 20 0.35 9.94 0.62
CA TYR A 20 0.33 10.79 1.81
C TYR A 20 0.29 12.28 1.41
N LYS A 21 -0.49 13.05 2.17
CA LYS A 21 -0.62 14.51 2.03
C LYS A 21 0.10 15.20 3.17
N SER A 22 0.26 16.51 3.05
CA SER A 22 0.79 17.33 4.14
C SER A 22 -0.08 17.21 5.38
N HIS A 23 0.57 17.27 6.56
CA HIS A 23 -0.10 17.13 7.84
C HIS A 23 0.55 18.04 8.87
N SER A 24 -0.27 18.76 9.64
CA SER A 24 0.20 19.65 10.70
C SER A 24 -0.13 19.07 12.07
N LYS A 25 0.88 18.95 12.94
CA LYS A 25 0.72 18.48 14.31
C LYS A 25 1.68 19.21 15.25
N GLY A 26 1.16 19.73 16.36
CA GLY A 26 1.99 20.42 17.37
C GLY A 26 2.71 21.66 16.83
N GLY A 27 2.10 22.39 15.91
CA GLY A 27 2.71 23.58 15.28
C GLY A 27 3.75 23.27 14.20
N ILE A 28 4.06 21.99 13.95
CA ILE A 28 4.98 21.56 12.89
C ILE A 28 4.14 21.10 11.69
N THR A 29 4.47 21.61 10.50
CA THR A 29 3.87 21.15 9.24
C THR A 29 4.83 20.18 8.55
N HIS A 30 4.37 18.96 8.30
CA HIS A 30 5.07 17.97 7.50
C HIS A 30 4.61 18.05 6.03
N PRO A 31 5.53 18.08 5.06
CA PRO A 31 5.18 18.13 3.64
C PRO A 31 4.54 16.83 3.16
N GLY A 32 3.68 16.93 2.15
CA GLY A 32 3.12 15.81 1.41
C GLY A 32 4.04 15.29 0.30
N TYR A 33 3.67 14.17 -0.33
CA TYR A 33 4.52 13.55 -1.35
C TYR A 33 4.75 14.44 -2.58
N LEU A 34 3.72 15.18 -3.00
CA LEU A 34 3.80 16.10 -4.13
C LEU A 34 4.47 17.44 -3.81
N ASP A 35 4.78 17.71 -2.53
CA ASP A 35 5.52 18.91 -2.11
C ASP A 35 7.04 18.72 -2.30
N ASP A 36 7.51 17.48 -2.48
CA ASP A 36 8.90 17.17 -2.79
C ASP A 36 9.24 17.65 -4.21
N LYS A 37 10.24 18.51 -4.33
CA LYS A 37 10.69 19.09 -5.61
C LYS A 37 11.23 18.05 -6.60
N THR A 38 11.62 16.89 -6.12
CA THR A 38 12.12 15.77 -6.94
C THR A 38 10.98 14.89 -7.49
N VAL A 39 9.75 15.06 -6.99
CA VAL A 39 8.57 14.33 -7.44
C VAL A 39 7.88 15.10 -8.58
N PRO A 40 7.52 14.43 -9.70
CA PRO A 40 6.76 15.07 -10.78
C PRO A 40 5.42 15.63 -10.29
N LYS A 41 5.08 16.84 -10.74
CA LYS A 41 3.77 17.46 -10.46
C LYS A 41 2.65 16.56 -10.97
N GLY A 42 1.70 16.20 -10.10
CA GLY A 42 0.58 15.33 -10.44
C GLY A 42 0.91 13.83 -10.44
N SER A 43 2.05 13.42 -9.89
CA SER A 43 2.41 12.00 -9.74
C SER A 43 1.30 11.19 -9.06
N LEU A 44 0.94 10.06 -9.66
CA LEU A 44 -0.02 9.10 -9.10
C LEU A 44 0.67 7.96 -8.33
N THR A 45 1.99 8.06 -8.08
CA THR A 45 2.75 7.02 -7.38
C THR A 45 2.18 6.77 -5.98
N PRO A 46 1.74 5.54 -5.66
CA PRO A 46 1.27 5.20 -4.32
C PRO A 46 2.40 5.25 -3.30
N THR A 47 2.14 5.83 -2.13
CA THR A 47 3.03 5.77 -0.96
C THR A 47 2.48 4.86 0.14
N PHE A 48 1.30 4.29 -0.08
CA PHE A 48 0.63 3.31 0.75
C PHE A 48 -0.10 2.30 -0.15
N ALA A 49 -0.07 1.04 0.25
CA ALA A 49 -0.90 -0.01 -0.32
C ALA A 49 -1.36 -0.96 0.79
N ALA A 50 -2.63 -1.36 0.72
CA ALA A 50 -3.19 -2.48 1.45
C ALA A 50 -3.86 -3.42 0.45
N ALA A 51 -3.67 -4.72 0.59
CA ALA A 51 -4.21 -5.70 -0.35
C ALA A 51 -4.60 -7.00 0.34
N ALA A 52 -5.65 -7.64 -0.17
CA ALA A 52 -6.02 -9.00 0.16
C ALA A 52 -5.42 -9.98 -0.86
N LEU A 53 -4.62 -10.92 -0.40
CA LEU A 53 -4.00 -11.96 -1.23
C LEU A 53 -4.61 -13.31 -0.94
N PHE A 54 -4.76 -14.14 -1.96
CA PHE A 54 -5.27 -15.50 -1.83
C PHE A 54 -4.28 -16.50 -2.42
N ILE A 55 -4.10 -17.63 -1.73
CA ILE A 55 -3.21 -18.71 -2.14
C ILE A 55 -4.04 -19.97 -2.37
N ASP A 56 -4.16 -20.38 -3.63
CA ASP A 56 -4.96 -21.51 -4.07
C ASP A 56 -4.22 -22.83 -3.82
N ASN A 57 -4.24 -23.26 -2.57
CA ASN A 57 -3.85 -24.62 -2.19
C ASN A 57 -4.69 -25.11 -1.01
N ALA A 58 -4.65 -26.42 -0.78
CA ALA A 58 -5.46 -27.07 0.26
C ALA A 58 -5.24 -26.52 1.68
N ARG A 59 -4.11 -25.86 1.97
CA ARG A 59 -3.84 -25.30 3.30
C ARG A 59 -4.49 -23.93 3.49
N TRP A 60 -4.64 -23.13 2.43
CA TRP A 60 -5.01 -21.71 2.50
C TRP A 60 -6.20 -21.35 1.62
N ASP A 61 -6.94 -22.33 1.13
CA ASP A 61 -8.14 -22.11 0.33
C ASP A 61 -9.15 -21.24 1.10
N GLY A 62 -9.61 -20.17 0.45
CA GLY A 62 -10.52 -19.18 1.02
C GLY A 62 -9.93 -18.25 2.10
N VAL A 63 -8.67 -18.41 2.52
CA VAL A 63 -8.08 -17.59 3.60
C VAL A 63 -7.39 -16.33 3.02
N PRO A 64 -7.82 -15.11 3.40
CA PRO A 64 -7.17 -13.89 2.93
C PRO A 64 -5.88 -13.59 3.71
N PHE A 65 -4.82 -13.27 2.98
CA PHE A 65 -3.57 -12.72 3.51
C PHE A 65 -3.57 -11.21 3.30
N LEU A 66 -3.81 -10.46 4.39
CA LEU A 66 -3.81 -9.01 4.35
C LEU A 66 -2.38 -8.47 4.43
N MET A 67 -1.92 -7.84 3.35
CA MET A 67 -0.65 -7.13 3.32
C MET A 67 -0.90 -5.63 3.33
N LYS A 68 -0.24 -4.90 4.22
CA LYS A 68 -0.24 -3.43 4.23
C LYS A 68 1.18 -2.90 4.36
N ALA A 69 1.48 -1.85 3.62
CA ALA A 69 2.74 -1.14 3.71
C ALA A 69 2.54 0.32 3.31
N GLY A 70 3.30 1.21 3.93
CA GLY A 70 3.30 2.61 3.53
C GLY A 70 4.35 3.45 4.23
N LYS A 71 4.50 4.68 3.73
CA LYS A 71 5.35 5.73 4.30
C LYS A 71 4.50 6.78 5.02
N ALA A 72 5.13 7.55 5.90
CA ALA A 72 4.48 8.60 6.69
C ALA A 72 3.26 8.07 7.50
N LEU A 73 3.41 6.87 8.08
CA LEU A 73 2.42 6.26 8.96
C LEU A 73 2.65 6.68 10.42
N HIS A 74 1.66 6.38 11.27
CA HIS A 74 1.68 6.76 12.69
C HIS A 74 2.77 6.07 13.53
N SER A 75 3.27 4.91 13.09
CA SER A 75 4.31 4.13 13.77
C SER A 75 5.32 3.60 12.77
N LYS A 76 6.52 3.28 13.26
CA LYS A 76 7.57 2.59 12.50
C LYS A 76 7.34 1.07 12.52
#